data_AF-A0A9I9CD04-F1
#
_entry.id   AF-A0A9I9CD04-F1
#
_cell.length_a   1.000
_cell.length_b   1.000
_cell.length_c   1.000
_cell.angle_alpha   90.00
_cell.angle_beta   90.00
_cell.angle_gamma   90.00
#
_symmetry.space_group_name_H-M   'P 1'
#
loop_
_entity.id
_entity.type
_entity.pdbx_description
1 polymer ?
#
loop_
_entity_poly.entity_id
_entity_poly.type
_entity_poly.pdbx_seq_one_letter_code
_entity_poly.pdbx_strand_id
1 'polypeptide(L)' 'MLPLTSPFFALCAFFCFFSTLSAENPYRFFTWNVSYANIYPLGVRQQGILINGQFPGPDIHCVTNDNL' A
#
# COMPACT_ATOMS: atom_id res chain seq x y z
N MET A 1 -2.44 24.77 -42.03
CA MET A 1 -1.32 25.24 -41.18
C MET A 1 -1.43 24.49 -39.86
N LEU A 2 -0.46 23.62 -39.57
CA LEU A 2 -0.56 22.62 -38.52
C LEU A 2 -0.41 23.28 -37.13
N PRO A 3 -1.31 23.00 -36.15
CA PRO A 3 -1.21 23.49 -34.77
C PRO A 3 0.04 22.97 -34.03
N LEU A 4 0.77 22.02 -34.63
CA LEU A 4 1.95 21.35 -34.08
C LEU A 4 3.13 22.29 -33.78
N THR A 5 3.19 23.46 -34.41
CA THR A 5 4.31 24.42 -34.24
C THR A 5 4.02 25.50 -33.20
N SER A 6 2.81 25.55 -32.63
CA SER A 6 2.47 26.55 -31.61
C SER A 6 3.18 26.23 -30.29
N PRO A 7 3.85 27.22 -29.66
CA PRO A 7 4.55 27.00 -28.38
C PRO A 7 3.57 26.58 -27.27
N PHE A 8 2.31 26.99 -27.35
CA PHE A 8 1.26 26.57 -26.42
C PHE A 8 0.97 25.08 -26.53
N PHE A 9 0.87 24.56 -27.75
CA PHE A 9 0.64 23.13 -28.00
C PHE A 9 1.83 22.29 -27.52
N ALA A 10 3.07 22.75 -27.77
CA ALA A 10 4.27 22.09 -27.27
C ALA A 10 4.37 22.08 -25.74
N LEU A 11 4.01 23.18 -25.07
CA LEU A 11 3.96 23.27 -23.62
C LEU A 11 2.92 22.31 -23.03
N CYS A 12 1.71 22.26 -23.60
CA CYS A 12 0.67 21.31 -23.18
C CYS A 12 1.15 19.86 -23.35
N ALA A 13 1.76 19.52 -24.49
CA ALA A 13 2.31 18.19 -24.73
C ALA A 13 3.41 17.81 -23.73
N PHE A 14 4.27 18.76 -23.37
CA PHE A 14 5.31 18.58 -22.34
C PHE A 14 4.67 18.28 -20.97
N PHE A 15 3.74 19.11 -20.50
CA PHE A 15 3.07 18.85 -19.21
C PHE A 15 2.30 17.54 -19.19
N CYS A 16 1.59 17.20 -20.27
CA CYS A 16 0.88 15.92 -20.39
C CYS A 16 1.82 14.71 -20.32
N PHE A 17 3.04 14.82 -20.86
CA PHE A 17 4.03 13.75 -20.79
C PHE A 17 4.50 13.52 -19.35
N PHE A 18 4.87 14.59 -18.63
CA PHE A 18 5.38 14.50 -17.26
C PHE A 18 4.31 14.18 -16.21
N SER A 19 3.04 14.52 -16.45
CA SER A 19 1.95 14.23 -15.50
C SER A 19 1.66 12.73 -15.34
N THR A 20 2.22 11.86 -16.18
CA THR A 20 1.96 10.41 -16.16
C THR A 20 3.07 9.58 -15.49
N LEU A 21 4.18 10.23 -15.11
CA LEU A 21 5.32 9.55 -14.50
C LEU A 21 5.15 9.49 -12.98
N SER A 22 4.86 8.31 -12.45
CA SER A 22 4.99 7.99 -11.02
C SER A 22 6.18 7.04 -10.87
N ALA A 23 7.26 7.53 -10.23
CA ALA A 23 8.49 6.78 -10.01
C ALA A 23 8.57 6.19 -8.59
N GLU A 24 7.44 6.09 -7.89
CA GLU A 24 7.37 5.69 -6.50
C GLU A 24 6.86 4.26 -6.34
N ASN A 25 7.27 3.61 -5.25
CA ASN A 25 6.74 2.30 -4.85
C ASN A 25 5.31 2.41 -4.29
N PRO A 26 4.48 1.37 -4.46
CA PRO A 26 3.10 1.41 -3.99
C PRO A 26 3.03 1.50 -2.46
N TYR A 27 2.08 2.29 -1.96
CA TYR A 27 1.74 2.35 -0.54
C TYR A 27 0.71 1.28 -0.19
N ARG A 28 0.91 0.58 0.92
CA ARG A 28 -0.02 -0.42 1.46
C ARG A 28 -0.27 -0.14 2.92
N PHE A 29 -1.49 0.27 3.24
CA PHE A 29 -1.89 0.54 4.62
C PHE A 29 -2.60 -0.67 5.21
N PHE A 30 -2.16 -1.10 6.39
CA PHE A 30 -2.80 -2.18 7.13
C PHE A 30 -3.42 -1.63 8.41
N THR A 31 -4.74 -1.79 8.56
CA THR A 31 -5.41 -1.44 9.82
C THR A 31 -5.36 -2.64 10.76
N TRP A 32 -4.79 -2.43 11.94
CA TRP A 32 -4.72 -3.44 13.00
C TRP A 32 -5.63 -3.07 14.16
N ASN A 33 -6.63 -3.90 14.41
CA ASN A 33 -7.36 -3.90 15.66
C ASN A 33 -6.66 -4.86 16.63
N VAL A 34 -6.07 -4.31 17.68
CA VAL A 34 -5.34 -5.08 18.70
C VAL A 34 -6.29 -5.41 19.85
N SER A 35 -6.40 -6.69 20.18
CA SER A 35 -7.27 -7.16 21.26
C SER A 35 -6.64 -8.30 22.05
N TYR A 36 -7.15 -8.52 23.27
CA TYR A 36 -6.81 -9.68 24.08
C TYR A 36 -7.85 -10.78 23.90
N ALA A 37 -7.41 -12.04 23.81
CA ALA A 37 -8.30 -13.19 23.80
C ALA A 37 -7.66 -14.41 24.46
N ASN A 38 -8.48 -15.43 24.75
CA ASN A 38 -7.97 -16.72 25.19
C ASN A 38 -7.63 -17.58 23.97
N ILE A 39 -6.41 -18.12 23.92
CA ILE A 39 -5.90 -18.98 22.85
C ILE A 39 -5.31 -20.28 23.42
N TYR A 40 -5.18 -21.31 22.58
CA TYR A 40 -4.74 -22.66 22.98
C TYR A 40 -3.66 -23.24 22.03
N PRO A 41 -2.52 -22.53 21.81
CA PRO A 41 -1.52 -22.96 20.82
C PRO A 41 -0.85 -24.31 21.15
N LEU A 42 -0.83 -24.69 22.44
CA LEU A 42 -0.27 -25.96 22.93
C LEU A 42 -1.30 -26.80 23.70
N GLY A 43 -2.60 -26.59 23.43
CA GLY A 43 -3.69 -27.28 24.15
C GLY A 43 -3.97 -26.77 25.56
N VAL A 44 -3.17 -25.84 26.10
CA VAL A 44 -3.42 -25.14 27.38
C VAL A 44 -3.86 -23.72 27.12
N ARG A 45 -4.83 -23.22 27.90
CA ARG A 45 -5.35 -21.85 27.80
C ARG A 45 -4.29 -20.83 28.15
N GLN A 46 -4.11 -19.83 27.28
CA GLN A 46 -3.23 -18.69 27.49
C GLN A 46 -3.94 -17.41 27.04
N GLN A 47 -3.60 -16.27 27.67
CA GLN A 47 -4.05 -14.96 27.17
C GLN A 47 -3.11 -14.52 26.06
N GLY A 48 -3.64 -14.35 24.84
CA GLY A 48 -2.92 -13.90 23.67
C GLY A 48 -3.31 -12.47 23.27
N ILE A 49 -2.38 -11.80 22.60
CA ILE A 49 -2.64 -10.56 21.86
C ILE A 49 -2.92 -10.96 20.42
N LEU A 50 -4.06 -10.51 19.89
CA LEU A 50 -4.54 -10.84 18.57
C LEU A 50 -4.55 -9.57 17.71
N ILE A 51 -4.17 -9.73 16.45
CA ILE A 51 -4.35 -8.71 15.42
C ILE A 51 -5.57 -9.11 14.59
N ASN A 52 -6.58 -8.24 14.53
CA ASN A 52 -7.83 -8.49 13.80
C ASN A 52 -8.52 -9.81 14.21
N GLY A 53 -8.42 -10.17 15.49
CA GLY A 53 -9.01 -11.40 16.03
C GLY A 53 -8.30 -12.69 15.61
N GLN A 54 -7.08 -12.61 15.07
CA GLN A 54 -6.31 -13.77 14.61
C GLN A 54 -5.07 -14.02 15.47
N PHE A 55 -4.77 -15.30 15.69
CA PHE A 55 -3.53 -15.78 16.27
C PHE A 55 -3.12 -17.10 15.57
N PRO A 56 -1.97 -17.16 14.85
CA PRO A 56 -1.08 -16.05 14.51
C PRO A 56 -1.82 -14.93 13.75
N GLY A 57 -1.26 -13.71 13.76
CA GLY A 57 -1.87 -12.57 13.06
C GLY A 57 -1.97 -12.79 11.54
N PRO A 58 -2.68 -11.90 10.82
CA PRO A 58 -2.86 -12.02 9.39
C PRO A 58 -1.53 -11.89 8.64
N ASP A 59 -1.41 -12.60 7.52
CA ASP A 59 -0.25 -12.50 6.64
C ASP A 59 -0.15 -11.11 5.99
N ILE A 60 1.09 -10.62 5.86
CA ILE A 60 1.40 -9.38 5.17
C ILE A 60 2.08 -9.72 3.85
N HIS A 61 1.38 -9.49 2.74
CA HIS A 61 1.91 -9.70 1.40
C HIS A 61 2.46 -8.39 0.83
N CYS A 62 3.80 -8.26 0.82
CA CYS A 62 4.52 -7.14 0.27
C CYS A 62 5.77 -7.61 -0.49
N VAL A 63 6.27 -6.78 -1.40
CA VAL A 63 7.56 -7.00 -2.09
C VAL A 63 8.61 -6.01 -1.62
N THR A 64 9.88 -6.25 -1.96
CA THR A 64 10.98 -5.35 -1.58
C THR A 64 10.70 -3.92 -2.06
N ASN A 65 10.85 -2.96 -1.14
CA ASN A 65 10.62 -1.51 -1.30
C ASN A 65 9.15 -1.05 -1.34
N ASP A 66 8.16 -1.91 -1.06
CA ASP A 66 6.80 -1.40 -0.79
C ASP A 66 6.80 -0.45 0.41
N ASN A 67 6.04 0.64 0.32
CA ASN A 67 5.85 1.57 1.43
C ASN A 67 4.69 1.05 2.30
N LEU A 68 4.96 0.70 3.56
CA LEU A 68 3.98 0.12 4.50
C LEU A 68 3.56 1.09 5.61
#